data_AF-A0A062WYK3-F1
#
_entry.id   AF-A0A062WYK3-F1
#
_cell.length_a   1.000
_cell.length_b   1.000
_cell.length_c   1.000
_cell.angle_alpha   90.00
_cell.angle_beta   90.00
_cell.angle_gamma   90.00
#
_symmetry.space_group_name_H-M   'P 1'
#
loop_
_entity.id
_entity.type
_entity.pdbx_description
1 polymer ?
#
loop_
_entity_poly.entity_id
_entity_poly.type
_entity_poly.pdbx_seq_one_letter_code
_entity_poly.pdbx_strand_id
1 'polypeptide(L)'
;MPSAGLAWQTLSDPGALALVDPESNRAAALARPHPADLPMVQIVDLERLVCGWLAPASRPQSERHLREQMMVDPLHTLRGMCWLMAMWVVAIHLRTGRQPTAVVADLAFPGIWRGPEAPKNAQLWENLAGRIRLGVLAALTSDAATDEQFREALRHPADITSILVHYALPMMAGLHRQMLDNGVDPKEMAGTLALYTVDPQERTTACFRPLT
;
A
#
# COMPACT_ATOMS: atom_id res chain seq x y z
N MET A 1 6.64 -17.67 -23.07
CA MET A 1 6.27 -18.18 -21.73
C MET A 1 5.95 -16.96 -20.90
N PRO A 2 4.77 -16.82 -20.27
CA PRO A 2 4.59 -15.76 -19.27
C PRO A 2 5.63 -16.02 -18.19
N SER A 3 6.41 -14.99 -17.90
CA SER A 3 7.54 -15.10 -17.01
C SER A 3 7.03 -15.25 -15.57
N ALA A 4 7.73 -16.03 -14.75
CA ALA A 4 7.27 -16.30 -13.39
C ALA A 4 7.15 -14.96 -12.64
N GLY A 5 6.02 -14.76 -11.95
CA GLY A 5 5.83 -13.62 -11.06
C GLY A 5 6.85 -13.62 -9.92
N LEU A 6 6.63 -12.76 -8.92
CA LEU A 6 7.50 -12.72 -7.75
C LEU A 6 7.41 -14.03 -6.95
N ALA A 7 8.54 -14.44 -6.35
CA ALA A 7 8.65 -15.65 -5.56
C ALA A 7 8.90 -15.32 -4.08
N TRP A 8 8.25 -16.06 -3.19
CA TRP A 8 8.45 -15.96 -1.75
C TRP A 8 9.50 -16.97 -1.28
N GLN A 9 10.40 -16.54 -0.39
CA GLN A 9 11.39 -17.39 0.25
C GLN A 9 11.43 -17.11 1.76
N THR A 10 11.62 -18.15 2.57
CA THR A 10 11.76 -18.00 4.02
C THR A 10 13.13 -17.44 4.36
N LEU A 11 13.17 -16.53 5.33
CA LEU A 11 14.41 -16.01 5.91
C LEU A 11 14.70 -16.70 7.25
N SER A 12 15.92 -16.50 7.77
CA SER A 12 16.27 -16.90 9.14
C SER A 12 15.50 -16.09 10.20
N ASP A 13 15.10 -14.87 9.86
CA ASP A 13 14.20 -14.02 10.64
C ASP A 13 12.75 -14.51 10.46
N PRO A 14 12.11 -15.13 11.47
CA PRO A 14 10.75 -15.67 11.34
C PRO A 14 9.69 -14.56 11.22
N GLY A 15 10.04 -13.30 11.48
CA GLY A 15 9.16 -12.15 11.30
C GLY A 15 9.07 -11.65 9.85
N ALA A 16 9.89 -12.19 8.93
CA ALA A 16 10.00 -11.69 7.57
C ALA A 16 10.09 -12.79 6.50
N LEU A 17 9.69 -12.45 5.28
CA LEU A 17 9.92 -13.24 4.07
C LEU A 17 10.73 -12.44 3.07
N ALA A 18 11.55 -13.12 2.28
CA ALA A 18 12.10 -12.53 1.08
C ALA A 18 11.07 -12.61 -0.05
N LEU A 19 10.78 -11.46 -0.65
CA LEU A 19 10.13 -11.37 -1.95
C LEU A 19 11.23 -11.20 -2.99
N VAL A 20 11.32 -12.14 -3.92
CA VAL A 20 12.39 -12.23 -4.91
C VAL A 20 11.80 -12.14 -6.31
N ASP A 21 12.37 -11.26 -7.12
CA ASP A 21 12.09 -11.27 -8.55
C ASP A 21 13.14 -12.12 -9.29
N PRO A 22 12.76 -13.30 -9.83
CA PRO A 22 13.70 -14.16 -10.55
C PRO A 22 14.20 -13.54 -11.87
N GLU A 23 13.49 -12.58 -12.44
CA GLU A 23 13.89 -11.92 -13.69
C GLU A 23 14.98 -10.87 -13.46
N SER A 24 14.79 -10.01 -12.46
CA SER A 24 15.76 -8.97 -12.16
C SER A 24 16.82 -9.37 -11.15
N ASN A 25 16.68 -10.54 -10.52
CA ASN A 25 17.48 -10.99 -9.39
C ASN A 25 17.52 -9.97 -8.23
N ARG A 26 16.43 -9.22 -8.03
CA ARG A 26 16.30 -8.27 -6.90
C ARG A 26 15.46 -8.93 -5.82
N ALA A 27 15.77 -8.63 -4.57
CA ALA A 27 15.03 -9.13 -3.44
C ALA A 27 14.83 -8.07 -2.36
N ALA A 28 13.74 -8.20 -1.61
CA ALA A 28 13.47 -7.41 -0.42
C ALA A 28 12.91 -8.30 0.69
N ALA A 29 13.28 -8.00 1.94
CA ALA A 29 12.65 -8.59 3.10
C ALA A 29 11.39 -7.80 3.44
N LEU A 30 10.27 -8.51 3.52
CA LEU A 30 8.96 -7.99 3.89
C LEU A 30 8.60 -8.59 5.25
N ALA A 31 8.28 -7.74 6.21
CA ALA A 31 7.84 -8.10 7.54
C ALA A 31 6.47 -7.49 7.83
N ARG A 32 5.73 -8.12 8.75
CA ARG A 32 4.46 -7.55 9.22
C ARG A 32 4.73 -6.27 10.02
N PRO A 33 3.79 -5.31 10.05
CA PRO A 33 3.80 -4.27 11.05
C PRO A 33 3.54 -4.87 12.45
N HIS A 34 3.97 -4.13 13.48
CA HIS A 34 3.70 -4.53 14.85
C HIS A 34 2.18 -4.51 15.13
N PRO A 35 1.62 -5.53 15.81
CA PRO A 35 0.17 -5.68 15.96
C PRO A 35 -0.49 -4.54 16.74
N ALA A 36 0.26 -3.82 17.60
CA ALA A 36 -0.26 -2.63 18.28
C ALA A 36 -0.41 -1.40 17.36
N ASP A 37 0.24 -1.40 16.19
CA ASP A 37 0.15 -0.30 15.21
C ASP A 37 -0.84 -0.61 14.10
N LEU A 38 -0.78 -1.84 13.59
CA LEU A 38 -1.60 -2.30 12.49
C LEU A 38 -1.65 -3.84 12.47
N PRO A 39 -2.73 -4.47 12.98
CA PRO A 39 -2.85 -5.92 13.00
C PRO A 39 -2.85 -6.52 11.58
N MET A 40 -2.03 -7.55 11.36
CA MET A 40 -1.90 -8.18 10.03
C MET A 40 -3.23 -8.75 9.50
N VAL A 41 -4.12 -9.24 10.39
CA VAL A 41 -5.47 -9.70 10.00
C VAL A 41 -6.26 -8.60 9.30
N GLN A 42 -6.20 -7.37 9.81
CA GLN A 42 -6.89 -6.23 9.20
C GLN A 42 -6.31 -5.91 7.82
N ILE A 43 -4.99 -6.02 7.65
CA ILE A 43 -4.32 -5.80 6.36
C ILE A 43 -4.77 -6.85 5.33
N VAL A 44 -4.85 -8.12 5.74
CA VAL A 44 -5.32 -9.22 4.86
C VAL A 44 -6.77 -9.00 4.44
N ASP A 45 -7.63 -8.58 5.38
CA ASP A 45 -9.03 -8.27 5.04
C ASP A 45 -9.13 -7.04 4.12
N LEU A 46 -8.31 -6.01 4.35
CA LEU A 46 -8.23 -4.86 3.44
C LEU A 46 -7.73 -5.26 2.05
N GLU A 47 -6.73 -6.13 1.94
CA GLU A 47 -6.26 -6.65 0.65
C GLU A 47 -7.41 -7.31 -0.12
N ARG A 48 -8.19 -8.17 0.53
CA ARG A 48 -9.37 -8.81 -0.06
C ARG A 48 -10.42 -7.79 -0.49
N LEU A 49 -10.69 -6.79 0.35
CA LEU A 49 -11.67 -5.75 0.04
C LEU A 49 -11.22 -4.90 -1.15
N VAL A 50 -9.96 -4.48 -1.21
CA VAL A 50 -9.39 -3.72 -2.33
C VAL A 50 -9.40 -4.57 -3.61
N CYS A 51 -8.95 -5.82 -3.57
CA CYS A 51 -9.00 -6.71 -4.73
C CYS A 51 -10.45 -6.92 -5.22
N GLY A 52 -11.38 -7.13 -4.28
CA GLY A 52 -12.80 -7.26 -4.60
C GLY A 52 -13.42 -5.96 -5.13
N TRP A 53 -12.93 -4.79 -4.69
CA TRP A 53 -13.33 -3.48 -5.23
C TRP A 53 -12.87 -3.32 -6.68
N LEU A 54 -11.68 -3.82 -7.02
CA LEU A 54 -11.14 -3.77 -8.38
C LEU A 54 -11.91 -4.68 -9.35
N ALA A 55 -12.43 -5.81 -8.87
CA ALA A 55 -13.23 -6.75 -9.65
C ALA A 55 -14.71 -6.32 -9.80
N PRO A 56 -15.25 -6.14 -11.02
CA PRO A 56 -16.61 -5.64 -11.23
C PRO A 56 -17.72 -6.44 -10.53
N ALA A 57 -17.59 -7.77 -10.47
CA ALA A 57 -18.61 -8.65 -9.89
C ALA A 57 -18.74 -8.50 -8.37
N SER A 58 -17.63 -8.27 -7.66
CA SER A 58 -17.57 -8.14 -6.20
C SER A 58 -17.58 -6.68 -5.72
N ARG A 59 -17.38 -5.71 -6.62
CA ARG A 59 -17.22 -4.29 -6.26
C ARG A 59 -18.32 -3.75 -5.34
N PRO A 60 -19.62 -3.94 -5.59
CA PRO A 60 -20.66 -3.38 -4.72
C PRO A 60 -20.60 -3.91 -3.28
N GLN A 61 -20.23 -5.19 -3.13
CA GLN A 61 -20.09 -5.83 -1.82
C GLN A 61 -18.84 -5.31 -1.10
N SER A 62 -17.69 -5.26 -1.80
CA SER A 62 -16.45 -4.72 -1.24
C SER A 62 -16.59 -3.26 -0.84
N GLU A 63 -17.27 -2.43 -1.64
CA GLU A 63 -17.55 -1.04 -1.29
C GLU A 63 -18.38 -0.91 -0.02
N ARG A 64 -19.38 -1.77 0.16
CA ARG A 64 -20.21 -1.75 1.38
C ARG A 64 -19.37 -2.07 2.61
N HIS A 65 -18.63 -3.17 2.60
CA HIS A 65 -17.79 -3.58 3.73
C HIS A 65 -16.67 -2.58 4.01
N LEU A 66 -16.07 -1.99 2.98
CA LEU A 66 -15.08 -0.95 3.17
C LEU A 66 -15.67 0.28 3.87
N ARG A 67 -16.87 0.72 3.46
CA ARG A 67 -17.57 1.81 4.16
C ARG A 67 -17.85 1.46 5.61
N GLU A 68 -18.25 0.23 5.90
CA GLU A 68 -18.48 -0.25 7.28
C GLU A 68 -17.19 -0.17 8.12
N GLN A 69 -16.05 -0.64 7.59
CA GLN A 69 -14.75 -0.51 8.27
C GLN A 69 -14.34 0.94 8.49
N MET A 70 -14.55 1.80 7.50
CA MET A 70 -14.25 3.23 7.60
C MET A 70 -15.08 3.96 8.66
N MET A 71 -16.32 3.53 8.88
CA MET A 71 -17.18 4.11 9.92
C MET A 71 -16.72 3.76 11.33
N VAL A 72 -16.01 2.62 11.49
CA VAL A 72 -15.47 2.17 12.77
C VAL A 72 -14.11 2.80 13.04
N ASP A 73 -13.18 2.68 12.08
CA ASP A 73 -11.81 3.18 12.22
C ASP A 73 -11.21 3.61 10.87
N PRO A 74 -11.43 4.85 10.44
CA PRO A 74 -10.93 5.33 9.16
C PRO A 74 -9.40 5.44 9.17
N LEU A 75 -8.77 5.67 10.33
CA LEU A 75 -7.34 5.84 10.44
C LEU A 75 -6.59 4.53 10.24
N HIS A 76 -7.00 3.46 10.93
CA HIS A 76 -6.42 2.14 10.71
C HIS A 76 -6.68 1.64 9.27
N THR A 77 -7.88 1.91 8.73
CA THR A 77 -8.19 1.60 7.32
C THR A 77 -7.21 2.31 6.37
N LEU A 78 -6.99 3.61 6.54
CA LEU A 78 -6.07 4.39 5.70
C LEU A 78 -4.62 3.92 5.86
N ARG A 79 -4.15 3.66 7.10
CA ARG A 79 -2.81 3.12 7.36
C ARG A 79 -2.62 1.76 6.71
N GLY A 80 -3.62 0.89 6.79
CA GLY A 80 -3.64 -0.41 6.12
C GLY A 80 -3.52 -0.30 4.60
N MET A 81 -4.28 0.61 3.98
CA MET A 81 -4.13 0.89 2.56
C MET A 81 -2.75 1.43 2.19
N CYS A 82 -2.21 2.36 2.98
CA CYS A 82 -0.86 2.91 2.74
C CYS A 82 0.21 1.82 2.84
N TRP A 83 0.08 0.89 3.80
CA TRP A 83 0.98 -0.25 3.96
C TRP A 83 0.88 -1.22 2.78
N LEU A 84 -0.33 -1.53 2.29
CA LEU A 84 -0.53 -2.35 1.09
C LEU A 84 0.06 -1.69 -0.15
N MET A 85 -0.13 -0.37 -0.31
CA MET A 85 0.49 0.39 -1.39
C MET A 85 2.03 0.36 -1.30
N ALA A 86 2.60 0.44 -0.09
CA ALA A 86 4.05 0.31 0.13
C ALA A 86 4.55 -1.07 -0.32
N MET A 87 3.86 -2.14 0.04
CA MET A 87 4.16 -3.50 -0.39
C MET A 87 4.14 -3.64 -1.92
N TRP A 88 3.12 -3.08 -2.57
CA TRP A 88 2.99 -3.07 -4.04
C TRP A 88 4.05 -2.21 -4.73
N VAL A 89 4.44 -1.09 -4.12
CA VAL A 89 5.57 -0.28 -4.58
C VAL A 89 6.88 -1.07 -4.54
N VAL A 90 7.13 -1.84 -3.47
CA VAL A 90 8.29 -2.73 -3.37
C VAL A 90 8.26 -3.78 -4.49
N ALA A 91 7.12 -4.41 -4.74
CA ALA A 91 6.95 -5.37 -5.83
C ALA A 91 7.28 -4.76 -7.21
N ILE A 92 6.80 -3.55 -7.50
CA ILE A 92 7.13 -2.81 -8.72
C ILE A 92 8.63 -2.47 -8.77
N HIS A 93 9.23 -2.06 -7.66
CA HIS A 93 10.67 -1.80 -7.58
C HIS A 93 11.48 -3.04 -7.92
N LEU A 94 11.14 -4.19 -7.34
CA LEU A 94 11.80 -5.46 -7.63
C LEU A 94 11.73 -5.76 -9.13
N ARG A 95 10.53 -5.65 -9.72
CA ARG A 95 10.34 -5.95 -11.15
C ARG A 95 11.02 -4.96 -12.10
N THR A 96 10.84 -3.67 -11.87
CA THR A 96 11.21 -2.64 -12.84
C THR A 96 12.55 -1.96 -12.56
N GLY A 97 13.07 -2.09 -11.33
CA GLY A 97 14.26 -1.39 -10.86
C GLY A 97 14.03 0.10 -10.56
N ARG A 98 12.80 0.59 -10.76
CA ARG A 98 12.44 1.97 -10.41
C ARG A 98 12.54 2.16 -8.91
N GLN A 99 13.13 3.27 -8.47
CA GLN A 99 13.26 3.57 -7.03
C GLN A 99 11.88 3.66 -6.37
N PRO A 100 11.67 3.07 -5.17
CA PRO A 100 10.38 3.11 -4.47
C PRO A 100 9.83 4.53 -4.33
N THR A 101 10.67 5.51 -3.99
CA THR A 101 10.30 6.92 -3.87
C THR A 101 9.80 7.53 -5.18
N ALA A 102 10.35 7.11 -6.32
CA ALA A 102 9.89 7.55 -7.64
C ALA A 102 8.53 6.94 -8.00
N VAL A 103 8.29 5.66 -7.66
CA VAL A 103 6.98 5.04 -7.85
C VAL A 103 5.94 5.72 -6.96
N VAL A 104 6.29 6.05 -5.72
CA VAL A 104 5.40 6.80 -4.81
C VAL A 104 5.10 8.19 -5.33
N ALA A 105 6.11 8.92 -5.84
CA ALA A 105 5.92 10.26 -6.40
C ALA A 105 4.91 10.29 -7.56
N ASP A 106 4.87 9.23 -8.36
CA ASP A 106 3.96 9.08 -9.50
C ASP A 106 2.52 8.72 -9.08
N LEU A 107 2.29 8.36 -7.81
CA LEU A 107 0.95 8.06 -7.34
C LEU A 107 0.07 9.30 -7.43
N ALA A 108 -0.91 9.26 -8.30
CA ALA A 108 -1.79 10.37 -8.53
C ALA A 108 -3.23 9.89 -8.66
N PHE A 109 -4.16 10.71 -8.20
CA PHE A 109 -5.56 10.52 -8.52
C PHE A 109 -5.81 10.89 -9.99
N PRO A 110 -6.37 9.99 -10.82
CA PRO A 110 -6.77 10.30 -12.18
C PRO A 110 -8.04 11.16 -12.13
N GLY A 111 -7.89 12.44 -11.78
CA GLY A 111 -9.01 13.36 -11.63
C GLY A 111 -9.74 13.58 -12.96
N ILE A 112 -11.07 13.57 -12.91
CA ILE A 112 -11.97 13.77 -14.08
C ILE A 112 -11.83 15.20 -14.64
N TRP A 113 -11.30 16.14 -13.85
CA TRP A 113 -11.19 17.57 -14.18
C TRP A 113 -9.79 18.12 -13.94
N ARG A 114 -8.76 17.48 -14.52
CA ARG A 114 -7.41 18.03 -14.59
C ARG A 114 -7.25 18.83 -15.89
N GLY A 115 -7.10 20.15 -15.79
CA GLY A 115 -6.90 21.02 -16.95
C GLY A 115 -6.69 22.49 -16.57
N PRO A 116 -6.18 23.32 -17.51
CA PRO A 116 -5.91 24.75 -17.28
C PRO A 116 -7.16 25.55 -16.86
N GLU A 117 -8.36 25.00 -17.11
CA GLU A 117 -9.64 25.62 -16.79
C GLU A 117 -10.12 25.37 -15.34
N ALA A 118 -9.45 24.48 -14.58
CA ALA A 118 -9.83 24.16 -13.19
C ALA A 118 -8.63 23.98 -12.22
N PRO A 119 -7.73 24.98 -12.09
CA PRO A 119 -6.49 24.86 -11.31
C PRO A 119 -6.71 24.57 -9.81
N LYS A 120 -7.79 25.10 -9.21
CA LYS A 120 -8.12 24.86 -7.80
C LYS A 120 -8.44 23.39 -7.51
N ASN A 121 -9.10 22.70 -8.44
CA ASN A 121 -9.41 21.29 -8.30
C ASN A 121 -8.14 20.44 -8.46
N ALA A 122 -7.26 20.81 -9.40
CA ALA A 122 -5.96 20.14 -9.55
C ALA A 122 -5.12 20.23 -8.27
N GLN A 123 -5.06 21.40 -7.62
CA GLN A 123 -4.35 21.60 -6.36
C GLN A 123 -4.94 20.77 -5.22
N LEU A 124 -6.28 20.65 -5.15
CA LEU A 124 -6.95 19.79 -4.17
C LEU A 124 -6.58 18.32 -4.39
N TRP A 125 -6.65 17.83 -5.62
CA TRP A 125 -6.28 16.44 -5.94
C TRP A 125 -4.83 16.14 -5.60
N GLU A 126 -3.94 17.09 -5.88
CA GLU A 126 -2.54 16.96 -5.55
C GLU A 126 -2.30 16.98 -4.04
N ASN A 127 -3.04 17.81 -3.28
CA ASN A 127 -2.96 17.81 -1.82
C ASN A 127 -3.41 16.47 -1.23
N LEU A 128 -4.53 15.91 -1.70
CA LEU A 128 -5.03 14.62 -1.24
C LEU A 128 -4.07 13.48 -1.60
N ALA A 129 -3.59 13.44 -2.84
CA ALA A 129 -2.60 12.46 -3.28
C ALA A 129 -1.30 12.59 -2.47
N GLY A 130 -0.83 13.81 -2.20
CA GLY A 130 0.34 14.08 -1.38
C GLY A 130 0.26 13.50 0.03
N ARG A 131 -0.92 13.57 0.68
CA ARG A 131 -1.14 12.95 2.01
C ARG A 131 -1.08 11.43 1.95
N ILE A 132 -1.65 10.82 0.91
CA ILE A 132 -1.58 9.36 0.71
C ILE A 132 -0.13 8.94 0.45
N ARG A 133 0.60 9.65 -0.44
CA ARG A 133 2.02 9.41 -0.69
C ARG A 133 2.85 9.49 0.58
N LEU A 134 2.59 10.47 1.44
CA LEU A 134 3.27 10.61 2.73
C LEU A 134 3.02 9.40 3.65
N GLY A 135 1.78 8.89 3.69
CA GLY A 135 1.46 7.65 4.41
C GLY A 135 2.17 6.42 3.83
N VAL A 136 2.24 6.31 2.50
CA VAL A 136 3.01 5.23 1.84
C VAL A 136 4.50 5.33 2.15
N LEU A 137 5.08 6.54 2.14
CA LEU A 137 6.47 6.77 2.54
C LEU A 137 6.71 6.39 4.00
N ALA A 138 5.82 6.80 4.92
CA ALA A 138 5.92 6.42 6.33
C ALA A 138 5.94 4.90 6.52
N ALA A 139 5.08 4.17 5.78
CA ALA A 139 5.07 2.72 5.79
C ALA A 139 6.34 2.09 5.19
N LEU A 140 6.86 2.65 4.08
CA LEU A 140 8.07 2.17 3.42
C LEU A 140 9.33 2.34 4.28
N THR A 141 9.50 3.50 4.91
CA THR A 141 10.74 3.85 5.61
C THR A 141 10.72 3.47 7.08
N SER A 142 9.54 3.35 7.69
CA SER A 142 9.38 3.25 9.15
C SER A 142 10.07 4.40 9.90
N ASP A 143 10.26 5.55 9.22
CA ASP A 143 10.88 6.74 9.78
C ASP A 143 9.90 7.51 10.67
N ALA A 144 10.29 7.75 11.92
CA ALA A 144 9.44 8.40 12.91
C ALA A 144 9.05 9.84 12.52
N ALA A 145 9.95 10.57 11.84
CA ALA A 145 9.66 11.93 11.40
C ALA A 145 8.61 11.94 10.28
N THR A 146 8.71 11.00 9.34
CA THR A 146 7.74 10.82 8.25
C THR A 146 6.37 10.38 8.79
N ASP A 147 6.34 9.48 9.79
CA ASP A 147 5.09 9.08 10.45
C ASP A 147 4.44 10.25 11.22
N GLU A 148 5.21 11.08 11.92
CA GLU A 148 4.68 12.29 12.56
C GLU A 148 4.12 13.27 11.52
N GLN A 149 4.83 13.51 10.42
CA GLN A 149 4.32 14.35 9.34
C GLN A 149 3.02 13.81 8.76
N PHE A 150 2.91 12.49 8.59
CA PHE A 150 1.67 11.86 8.14
C PHE A 150 0.55 12.08 9.15
N ARG A 151 0.80 11.84 10.44
CA ARG A 151 -0.18 12.08 11.51
C ARG A 151 -0.64 13.54 11.57
N GLU A 152 0.29 14.48 11.45
CA GLU A 152 -0.02 15.92 11.37
C GLU A 152 -0.90 16.23 10.16
N ALA A 153 -0.55 15.67 9.00
CA ALA A 153 -1.31 15.84 7.76
C ALA A 153 -2.72 15.22 7.82
N LEU A 154 -3.05 14.43 8.85
CA LEU A 154 -4.40 13.90 9.07
C LEU A 154 -5.21 14.69 10.10
N ARG A 155 -4.64 15.70 10.77
CA ARG A 155 -5.36 16.48 11.80
C ARG A 155 -6.42 17.40 11.23
N HIS A 156 -6.23 17.90 10.01
CA HIS A 156 -7.12 18.90 9.42
C HIS A 156 -7.40 18.66 7.93
N PRO A 157 -8.68 18.69 7.50
CA PRO A 157 -9.90 18.75 8.31
C PRO A 157 -10.17 17.45 9.10
N ALA A 158 -11.07 17.48 10.09
CA ALA A 158 -11.28 16.36 11.04
C ALA A 158 -11.78 15.06 10.37
N ASP A 159 -12.42 15.17 9.22
CA ASP A 159 -13.01 14.12 8.39
C ASP A 159 -12.12 13.73 7.19
N ILE A 160 -10.89 14.26 7.13
CA ILE A 160 -9.98 14.04 6.01
C ILE A 160 -9.63 12.57 5.80
N THR A 161 -9.54 11.79 6.87
CA THR A 161 -9.16 10.38 6.78
C THR A 161 -10.17 9.57 5.97
N SER A 162 -11.46 9.77 6.22
CA SER A 162 -12.53 9.11 5.46
C SER A 162 -12.54 9.54 3.99
N ILE A 163 -12.21 10.80 3.72
CA ILE A 163 -12.01 11.29 2.35
C ILE A 163 -10.84 10.52 1.73
N LEU A 164 -9.67 10.50 2.36
CA LEU A 164 -8.45 9.88 1.82
C LEU A 164 -8.59 8.39 1.51
N VAL A 165 -9.34 7.63 2.31
CA VAL A 165 -9.60 6.21 2.01
C VAL A 165 -10.31 6.04 0.66
N HIS A 166 -11.31 6.87 0.35
CA HIS A 166 -11.99 6.82 -0.94
C HIS A 166 -11.04 7.18 -2.10
N TYR A 167 -10.12 8.13 -1.89
CA TYR A 167 -9.15 8.54 -2.92
C TYR A 167 -7.99 7.56 -3.07
N ALA A 168 -7.66 6.79 -2.04
CA ALA A 168 -6.64 5.76 -2.10
C ALA A 168 -7.04 4.62 -3.04
N LEU A 169 -8.33 4.26 -3.12
CA LEU A 169 -8.82 3.17 -3.98
C LEU A 169 -8.46 3.35 -5.48
N PRO A 170 -8.71 4.49 -6.14
CA PRO A 170 -8.24 4.70 -7.51
C PRO A 170 -6.72 4.71 -7.68
N MET A 171 -5.97 5.18 -6.68
CA MET A 171 -4.50 5.11 -6.70
C MET A 171 -4.00 3.67 -6.59
N MET A 172 -4.62 2.87 -5.72
CA MET A 172 -4.42 1.42 -5.63
C MET A 172 -4.79 0.72 -6.93
N ALA A 173 -5.86 1.13 -7.62
CA ALA A 173 -6.22 0.60 -8.94
C ALA A 173 -5.13 0.89 -9.99
N GLY A 174 -4.55 2.09 -9.96
CA GLY A 174 -3.41 2.46 -10.80
C GLY A 174 -2.19 1.58 -10.54
N LEU A 175 -1.82 1.41 -9.27
CA LEU A 175 -0.72 0.51 -8.85
C LEU A 175 -0.98 -0.95 -9.26
N HIS A 176 -2.18 -1.46 -8.98
CA HIS A 176 -2.57 -2.82 -9.33
C HIS A 176 -2.45 -3.05 -10.84
N ARG A 177 -2.94 -2.11 -11.66
CA ARG A 177 -2.78 -2.18 -13.11
C ARG A 177 -1.31 -2.16 -13.51
N GLN A 178 -0.50 -1.27 -12.91
CA GLN A 178 0.93 -1.21 -13.18
C GLN A 178 1.64 -2.53 -12.84
N MET A 179 1.27 -3.19 -11.75
CA MET A 179 1.81 -4.51 -11.39
C MET A 179 1.47 -5.56 -12.45
N LEU A 180 0.19 -5.64 -12.86
CA LEU A 180 -0.24 -6.56 -13.90
C LEU A 180 0.45 -6.30 -15.25
N ASP A 181 0.58 -5.03 -15.64
CA ASP A 181 1.26 -4.62 -16.87
C ASP A 181 2.76 -4.99 -16.85
N ASN A 182 3.34 -5.21 -15.67
CA ASN A 182 4.71 -5.69 -15.46
C ASN A 182 4.80 -7.18 -15.08
N GLY A 183 3.71 -7.94 -15.21
CA GLY A 183 3.70 -9.39 -14.95
C GLY A 183 3.70 -9.78 -13.47
N VAL A 184 3.37 -8.87 -12.56
CA VAL A 184 3.26 -9.13 -11.12
C VAL A 184 1.80 -9.25 -10.71
N ASP A 185 1.42 -10.38 -10.12
CA ASP A 185 0.08 -10.56 -9.53
C ASP A 185 0.06 -9.96 -8.10
N PRO A 186 -0.75 -8.93 -7.82
CA PRO A 186 -0.86 -8.33 -6.49
C PRO A 186 -1.69 -9.14 -5.50
N LYS A 187 -2.36 -10.21 -5.94
CA LYS A 187 -3.25 -11.00 -5.08
C LYS A 187 -2.49 -11.75 -3.99
N GLU A 188 -3.13 -11.83 -2.83
CA GLU A 188 -2.71 -12.65 -1.68
C GLU A 188 -1.28 -12.35 -1.20
N MET A 189 -0.71 -11.18 -1.52
CA MET A 189 0.61 -10.82 -1.07
C MET A 189 0.63 -10.67 0.46
N ALA A 190 -0.30 -9.88 1.02
CA ALA A 190 -0.46 -9.73 2.46
C ALA A 190 -0.92 -11.04 3.10
N GLY A 191 -1.82 -11.78 2.46
CA GLY A 191 -2.23 -13.12 2.90
C GLY A 191 -1.05 -14.09 3.04
N THR A 192 -0.15 -14.12 2.05
CA THR A 192 1.06 -14.95 2.05
C THR A 192 2.00 -14.54 3.18
N LEU A 193 2.24 -13.24 3.35
CA LEU A 193 3.06 -12.75 4.45
C LEU A 193 2.48 -13.18 5.81
N ALA A 194 1.17 -13.05 6.01
CA ALA A 194 0.49 -13.44 7.24
C ALA A 194 0.58 -14.95 7.53
N LEU A 195 0.57 -15.78 6.48
CA LEU A 195 0.61 -17.24 6.62
C LEU A 195 1.98 -17.76 7.06
N TYR A 196 3.08 -17.15 6.59
CA TYR A 196 4.42 -17.71 6.71
C TYR A 196 5.36 -16.95 7.66
N THR A 197 4.89 -15.93 8.36
CA THR A 197 5.70 -15.20 9.36
C THR A 197 5.12 -15.33 10.77
N VAL A 198 5.71 -14.65 11.75
CA VAL A 198 5.13 -14.45 13.09
C VAL A 198 5.11 -12.96 13.44
N ASP A 199 4.29 -12.59 14.42
CA ASP A 199 4.22 -11.18 14.85
C ASP A 199 5.58 -10.70 15.36
N PRO A 200 6.04 -9.51 14.94
CA PRO A 200 7.31 -8.99 15.42
C PRO A 200 7.20 -8.64 16.90
N GLN A 201 8.24 -8.97 17.66
CA GLN A 201 8.32 -8.62 19.09
C GLN A 201 8.69 -7.15 19.31
N GLU A 202 9.47 -6.58 18.38
CA GLU A 202 9.92 -5.19 18.45
C GLU A 202 9.10 -4.29 17.51
N ARG A 203 8.68 -3.14 18.03
CA ARG A 203 7.88 -2.15 17.28
C ARG A 203 8.68 -1.40 16.21
N THR A 204 10.02 -1.35 16.35
CA THR A 204 10.92 -0.55 15.51
C THR A 204 11.40 -1.25 14.25
N THR A 205 11.04 -2.52 14.05
CA THR A 205 11.47 -3.27 12.87
C THR A 205 10.81 -2.75 11.61
N ALA A 206 11.60 -2.26 10.66
CA ALA A 206 11.08 -1.78 9.39
C ALA A 206 10.42 -2.92 8.60
N CYS A 207 9.20 -2.65 8.11
CA CYS A 207 8.41 -3.64 7.36
C CYS A 207 9.03 -4.00 6.01
N PHE A 208 9.80 -3.09 5.40
CA PHE A 208 10.37 -3.26 4.07
C PHE A 208 11.86 -2.96 4.11
N ARG A 209 12.70 -3.93 3.76
CA ARG A 209 14.16 -3.80 3.80
C ARG A 209 14.78 -4.38 2.53
N PRO A 210 15.79 -3.73 1.91
CA PRO A 210 16.51 -4.33 0.81
C PRO A 210 17.29 -5.57 1.29
N LEU A 211 17.36 -6.60 0.43
CA LEU A 211 18.26 -7.73 0.62
C LEU A 211 19.45 -7.57 -0.33
N THR A 212 20.66 -7.61 0.22
CA THR A 212 21.94 -7.53 -0.51
C THR A 212 22.41 -8.89 -0.97
#